data_AF-A0A453B631-F1
#
_entry.id   AF-A0A453B631-F1
#
_cell.length_a   1.000
_cell.length_b   1.000
_cell.length_c   1.000
_cell.angle_alpha   90.00
_cell.angle_beta   90.00
_cell.angle_gamma   90.00
#
_symmetry.space_group_name_H-M   'P 1'
#
loop_
_entity.id
_entity.type
_entity.pdbx_description
1 polymer ?
#
loop_
_entity_poly.entity_id
_entity_poly.type
_entity_poly.pdbx_seq_one_letter_code
_entity_poly.pdbx_strand_id
1 'polypeptide(L)'
;KPPRTSQSNSPHPSESPNPSSMAAPVPPGPEVFDVVIFGASGFTGKYVIREALKFLPPNASPLRSLALAGRSRDRVAAALRWAAAPGPAPDVPILVADASDPASLAAVAARARVLLSCAGPFRLHGRQVAAACAEAGADCLDISGEPEFMERVEADLHEVAAKNGSLIVSACGFDSIPAELGFLFNSRQWTPPSAPLSVVAYVNLESDRKIVGNFGTFQSAVLGVANASELQALRRSRPRPAKPRVSY
;
A
#
# COMPACT_ATOMS: atom_id res chain seq x y z
N LYS A 1 -24.69 -80.76 15.17
CA LYS A 1 -23.59 -80.84 16.17
C LYS A 1 -22.64 -79.66 15.88
N PRO A 2 -22.22 -78.89 16.90
CA PRO A 2 -21.74 -77.50 16.78
C PRO A 2 -20.23 -77.38 16.43
N PRO A 3 -19.67 -76.15 16.33
CA PRO A 3 -18.52 -75.83 15.48
C PRO A 3 -17.20 -75.46 16.21
N ARG A 4 -16.18 -75.16 15.38
CA ARG A 4 -14.96 -74.31 15.53
C ARG A 4 -13.78 -74.81 16.39
N THR A 5 -12.59 -74.73 15.78
CA THR A 5 -11.36 -74.02 16.26
C THR A 5 -10.34 -73.95 15.10
N SER A 6 -10.10 -72.78 14.52
CA SER A 6 -8.93 -71.90 14.72
C SER A 6 -7.56 -72.51 14.35
N GLN A 7 -6.99 -72.08 13.21
CA GLN A 7 -5.54 -72.07 13.01
C GLN A 7 -5.07 -70.65 12.68
N SER A 8 -4.11 -70.21 13.47
CA SER A 8 -3.38 -68.95 13.42
C SER A 8 -2.36 -68.95 12.28
N ASN A 9 -2.41 -67.95 11.41
CA ASN A 9 -1.27 -67.58 10.57
C ASN A 9 -0.63 -66.30 11.12
N SER A 10 0.64 -66.42 11.49
CA SER A 10 1.51 -65.34 11.93
C SER A 10 1.81 -64.35 10.80
N PRO A 11 2.05 -63.06 11.06
CA PRO A 11 2.41 -62.09 10.04
C PRO A 11 3.92 -62.13 9.70
N HIS A 12 4.24 -61.94 8.41
CA HIS A 12 5.58 -61.56 7.96
C HIS A 12 5.97 -60.19 8.56
N PRO A 13 7.24 -59.96 8.95
CA PRO A 13 7.66 -58.66 9.44
C PRO A 13 7.63 -57.63 8.31
N SER A 14 6.96 -56.50 8.59
CA SER A 14 6.92 -55.29 7.77
C SER A 14 8.32 -54.71 7.58
N GLU A 15 8.74 -54.50 6.33
CA GLU A 15 9.87 -53.62 6.02
C GLU A 15 9.56 -52.21 6.51
N SER A 16 10.36 -51.73 7.46
CA SER A 16 10.37 -50.34 7.90
C SER A 16 10.86 -49.44 6.76
N PRO A 17 10.20 -48.31 6.46
CA PRO A 17 10.67 -47.40 5.44
C PRO A 17 11.98 -46.74 5.87
N ASN A 18 12.90 -46.69 4.92
CA ASN A 18 14.26 -46.16 5.04
C ASN A 18 14.24 -44.69 5.55
N PRO A 19 14.91 -44.36 6.67
CA PRO A 19 14.83 -43.03 7.30
C PRO A 19 15.58 -41.90 6.53
N SER A 20 16.10 -42.18 5.34
CA SER A 20 16.93 -41.23 4.58
C SER A 20 16.18 -40.41 3.52
N SER A 21 14.85 -40.40 3.53
CA SER A 21 14.02 -39.61 2.60
C SER A 21 13.26 -38.46 3.30
N MET A 22 13.89 -37.78 4.26
CA MET A 22 13.36 -36.47 4.68
C MET A 22 13.88 -35.41 3.72
N ALA A 23 13.00 -34.93 2.85
CA ALA A 23 13.24 -33.75 2.03
C ALA A 23 13.71 -32.60 2.94
N ALA A 24 14.77 -31.91 2.54
CA ALA A 24 15.28 -30.76 3.27
C ALA A 24 14.14 -29.74 3.53
N PRO A 25 14.12 -29.05 4.68
CA PRO A 25 13.12 -28.04 4.95
C PRO A 25 13.16 -26.98 3.85
N VAL A 26 12.01 -26.72 3.24
CA VAL A 26 11.85 -25.59 2.31
C VAL A 26 12.30 -24.33 3.06
N PRO A 27 13.26 -23.55 2.54
CA PRO A 27 13.71 -22.34 3.21
C PRO A 27 12.48 -21.45 3.44
N PRO A 28 12.36 -20.79 4.62
CA PRO A 28 11.27 -19.87 4.86
C PRO A 28 11.26 -18.84 3.72
N GLY A 29 10.07 -18.59 3.19
CA GLY A 29 9.87 -17.54 2.19
C GLY A 29 10.40 -16.19 2.70
N PRO A 30 10.60 -15.21 1.79
CA PRO A 30 11.12 -13.91 2.20
C PRO A 30 10.24 -13.30 3.30
N GLU A 31 10.89 -12.69 4.30
CA GLU A 31 10.18 -12.02 5.39
C GLU A 31 9.25 -10.94 4.84
N VAL A 32 7.96 -11.05 5.19
CA VAL A 32 6.89 -10.12 4.81
C VAL A 32 6.60 -9.16 5.96
N PHE A 33 6.59 -7.86 5.65
CA PHE A 33 6.29 -6.79 6.59
C PHE A 33 4.80 -6.42 6.53
N ASP A 34 4.21 -6.04 7.67
CA ASP A 34 2.85 -5.50 7.68
C ASP A 34 2.77 -4.21 6.86
N VAL A 35 3.77 -3.32 7.00
CA VAL A 35 3.87 -2.08 6.21
C VAL A 35 5.28 -1.87 5.70
N VAL A 36 5.40 -1.47 4.43
CA VAL A 36 6.61 -0.90 3.85
C VAL A 36 6.36 0.54 3.43
N ILE A 37 7.16 1.49 3.93
CA ILE A 37 7.08 2.89 3.51
C ILE A 37 8.06 3.15 2.37
N PHE A 38 7.57 3.30 1.14
CA PHE A 38 8.38 3.62 -0.04
C PHE A 38 8.50 5.14 -0.23
N GLY A 39 9.68 5.62 -0.64
CA GLY A 39 9.97 7.06 -0.64
C GLY A 39 10.25 7.59 0.77
N ALA A 40 10.73 6.72 1.67
CA ALA A 40 10.88 7.00 3.10
C ALA A 40 11.80 8.20 3.40
N SER A 41 12.82 8.44 2.57
CA SER A 41 13.73 9.58 2.73
C SER A 41 13.16 10.92 2.20
N GLY A 42 11.98 10.91 1.60
CA GLY A 42 11.33 12.09 1.04
C GLY A 42 10.79 13.04 2.12
N PHE A 43 10.32 14.21 1.68
CA PHE A 43 9.78 15.23 2.58
C PHE A 43 8.62 14.68 3.42
N THR A 44 7.59 14.10 2.80
CA THR A 44 6.46 13.50 3.52
C THR A 44 6.84 12.18 4.18
N GLY A 45 7.65 11.36 3.49
CA GLY A 45 8.08 10.04 3.97
C GLY A 45 8.63 10.05 5.39
N LYS A 46 9.53 10.99 5.73
CA LYS A 46 10.09 11.09 7.09
C LYS A 46 9.06 11.41 8.19
N TYR A 47 7.99 12.16 7.87
CA TYR A 47 6.90 12.42 8.82
C TYR A 47 6.01 11.19 8.98
N VAL A 48 5.77 10.45 7.90
CA VAL A 48 5.06 9.16 7.93
C VAL A 48 5.84 8.15 8.78
N ILE A 49 7.18 8.09 8.64
CA ILE A 49 8.02 7.28 9.54
C ILE A 49 7.78 7.68 10.99
N ARG A 50 7.91 8.97 11.32
CA ARG A 50 7.73 9.47 12.69
C ARG A 50 6.39 9.09 13.28
N GLU A 51 5.32 9.14 12.48
CA GLU A 51 3.99 8.72 12.92
C GLU A 51 3.92 7.20 13.10
N ALA A 52 4.40 6.42 12.14
CA ALA A 52 4.41 4.96 12.20
C ALA A 52 5.20 4.40 13.40
N LEU A 53 6.30 5.05 13.79
CA LEU A 53 7.09 4.66 14.96
C LEU A 53 6.28 4.70 16.28
N LYS A 54 5.23 5.52 16.37
CA LYS A 54 4.34 5.54 17.55
C LYS A 54 3.49 4.27 17.66
N PHE A 55 3.35 3.52 16.58
CA PHE A 55 2.51 2.33 16.50
C PHE A 55 3.31 1.03 16.53
N LEU A 56 4.64 1.08 16.60
CA LEU A 56 5.44 -0.12 16.78
C LEU A 56 5.37 -0.61 18.24
N PRO A 57 5.55 -1.93 18.49
CA PRO A 57 5.59 -2.49 19.83
C PRO A 57 6.54 -1.72 20.76
N PRO A 58 6.22 -1.59 22.07
CA PRO A 58 5.22 -2.34 22.83
C PRO A 58 3.79 -1.76 22.76
N ASN A 59 3.55 -0.76 21.93
CA ASN A 59 2.23 -0.15 21.81
C ASN A 59 1.26 -1.20 21.21
N ALA A 60 0.07 -1.37 21.80
CA ALA A 60 -0.94 -2.40 21.51
C ALA A 60 -1.60 -2.23 20.12
N SER A 61 -0.78 -2.03 19.10
CA SER A 61 -1.12 -1.74 17.72
C SER A 61 -1.25 -3.03 16.91
N PRO A 62 -2.08 -3.05 15.86
CA PRO A 62 -2.07 -4.13 14.88
C PRO A 62 -0.77 -4.17 14.05
N LEU A 63 0.02 -3.08 14.02
CA LEU A 63 1.28 -3.01 13.27
C LEU A 63 2.41 -3.71 14.01
N ARG A 64 2.83 -4.88 13.54
CA ARG A 64 3.87 -5.69 14.18
C ARG A 64 5.24 -5.53 13.53
N SER A 65 5.27 -5.28 12.22
CA SER A 65 6.51 -5.16 11.47
C SER A 65 6.46 -4.02 10.45
N LEU A 66 7.55 -3.25 10.38
CA LEU A 66 7.72 -2.11 9.50
C LEU A 66 9.05 -2.26 8.76
N ALA A 67 9.06 -1.92 7.47
CA ALA A 67 10.30 -1.65 6.74
C ALA A 67 10.24 -0.32 6.01
N LEU A 68 11.41 0.25 5.73
CA LEU A 68 11.56 1.51 5.01
C LEU A 68 12.21 1.25 3.66
N ALA A 69 11.70 1.84 2.59
CA ALA A 69 12.20 1.63 1.25
C ALA A 69 12.55 2.94 0.53
N GLY A 70 13.65 2.91 -0.22
CA GLY A 70 14.04 3.99 -1.11
C GLY A 70 15.38 3.74 -1.80
N ARG A 71 15.72 4.62 -2.75
CA ARG A 71 16.90 4.48 -3.63
C ARG A 71 18.25 4.50 -2.93
N SER A 72 18.33 5.12 -1.75
CA SER A 72 19.58 5.33 -1.03
C SER A 72 19.40 4.92 0.42
N ARG A 73 20.05 3.82 0.80
CA ARG A 73 20.04 3.29 2.17
C ARG A 73 20.42 4.35 3.20
N ASP A 74 21.46 5.12 2.92
CA ASP A 74 21.98 6.15 3.84
C ASP A 74 20.98 7.29 4.06
N ARG A 75 20.30 7.74 3.00
CA ARG A 75 19.26 8.77 3.13
C ARG A 75 18.04 8.26 3.88
N VAL A 76 17.65 7.00 3.68
CA VAL A 76 16.57 6.37 4.45
C VAL A 76 16.95 6.24 5.92
N ALA A 77 18.17 5.79 6.21
CA ALA A 77 18.68 5.71 7.58
C ALA A 77 18.75 7.08 8.27
N ALA A 78 19.14 8.13 7.54
CA ALA A 78 19.12 9.51 8.04
C ALA A 78 17.70 10.00 8.34
N ALA A 79 16.72 9.67 7.48
CA ALA A 79 15.32 10.00 7.72
C ALA A 79 14.73 9.27 8.93
N LEU A 80 15.09 8.00 9.14
CA LEU A 80 14.72 7.24 10.34
C LEU A 80 15.28 7.89 11.61
N ARG A 81 16.57 8.26 11.61
CA ARG A 81 17.18 8.98 12.74
C ARG A 81 16.48 10.31 13.03
N TRP A 82 16.17 11.08 11.98
CA TRP A 82 15.43 12.33 12.12
C TRP A 82 14.02 12.09 12.69
N ALA A 83 13.33 11.05 12.22
CA ALA A 83 11.98 10.72 12.63
C ALA A 83 11.89 10.23 14.09
N ALA A 84 12.91 9.51 14.56
CA ALA A 84 12.97 9.00 15.94
C ALA A 84 13.40 10.05 16.97
N ALA A 85 13.96 11.19 16.54
CA ALA A 85 14.45 12.21 17.44
C ALA A 85 13.33 12.75 18.37
N PRO A 86 13.63 12.99 19.67
CA PRO A 86 14.97 12.97 20.29
C PRO A 86 15.45 11.59 20.77
N GLY A 87 14.67 10.53 20.58
CA GLY A 87 15.02 9.17 21.01
C GLY A 87 15.98 8.45 20.05
N PRO A 88 16.48 7.26 20.44
CA PRO A 88 17.25 6.40 19.54
C PRO A 88 16.37 5.89 18.39
N ALA A 89 16.95 5.80 17.20
CA ALA A 89 16.30 5.12 16.09
C ALA A 89 16.12 3.62 16.42
N PRO A 90 14.90 3.08 16.29
CA PRO A 90 14.70 1.64 16.44
C PRO A 90 15.36 0.88 15.28
N ASP A 91 15.57 -0.42 15.48
CA ASP A 91 16.05 -1.30 14.43
C ASP A 91 14.89 -1.61 13.45
N VAL A 92 14.85 -0.86 12.35
CA VAL A 92 13.84 -1.00 11.30
C VAL A 92 14.55 -1.38 10.00
N PRO A 93 14.20 -2.53 9.37
CA PRO A 93 14.79 -2.94 8.10
C PRO A 93 14.69 -1.87 7.02
N ILE A 94 15.78 -1.68 6.27
CA ILE A 94 15.84 -0.76 5.14
C ILE A 94 16.02 -1.57 3.85
N LEU A 95 15.05 -1.44 2.95
CA LEU A 95 15.04 -2.04 1.62
C LEU A 95 15.50 -1.01 0.59
N VAL A 96 16.38 -1.41 -0.31
CA VAL A 96 16.80 -0.55 -1.44
C VAL A 96 15.89 -0.85 -2.63
N ALA A 97 15.22 0.19 -3.13
CA ALA A 97 14.39 0.09 -4.33
C ALA A 97 14.35 1.41 -5.09
N ASP A 98 14.31 1.31 -6.41
CA ASP A 98 14.21 2.42 -7.36
C ASP A 98 12.94 2.27 -8.19
N ALA A 99 12.16 3.36 -8.30
CA ALA A 99 10.95 3.35 -9.09
C ALA A 99 11.19 3.16 -10.60
N SER A 100 12.44 3.34 -11.06
CA SER A 100 12.87 3.06 -12.43
C SER A 100 13.37 1.63 -12.64
N ASP A 101 13.50 0.83 -11.58
CA ASP A 101 13.92 -0.57 -11.64
C ASP A 101 12.76 -1.51 -11.24
N PRO A 102 12.04 -2.09 -12.22
CA PRO A 102 10.93 -3.00 -11.97
C PRO A 102 11.27 -4.20 -11.08
N ALA A 103 12.49 -4.73 -11.18
CA ALA A 103 12.89 -5.88 -10.37
C ALA A 103 13.02 -5.50 -8.89
N SER A 104 13.55 -4.30 -8.62
CA SER A 104 13.62 -3.78 -7.25
C SER A 104 12.23 -3.52 -6.65
N LEU A 105 11.28 -3.03 -7.45
CA LEU A 105 9.90 -2.81 -7.01
C LEU A 105 9.18 -4.12 -6.72
N ALA A 106 9.33 -5.13 -7.59
CA ALA A 106 8.78 -6.45 -7.38
C ALA A 106 9.32 -7.10 -6.10
N ALA A 107 10.63 -6.97 -5.84
CA ALA A 107 11.25 -7.49 -4.63
C ALA A 107 10.73 -6.82 -3.34
N VAL A 108 10.43 -5.52 -3.37
CA VAL A 108 9.84 -4.82 -2.23
C VAL A 108 8.36 -5.15 -2.07
N ALA A 109 7.59 -5.17 -3.16
CA ALA A 109 6.16 -5.50 -3.13
C ALA A 109 5.92 -6.93 -2.60
N ALA A 110 6.73 -7.90 -2.99
CA ALA A 110 6.66 -9.28 -2.50
C ALA A 110 6.94 -9.42 -0.97
N ARG A 111 7.47 -8.38 -0.34
CA ARG A 111 7.78 -8.32 1.09
C ARG A 111 6.85 -7.39 1.87
N ALA A 112 5.75 -6.94 1.26
CA ALA A 112 4.80 -6.02 1.88
C ALA A 112 3.40 -6.64 1.90
N ARG A 113 2.70 -6.54 3.03
CA ARG A 113 1.23 -6.66 3.05
C ARG A 113 0.62 -5.36 2.56
N VAL A 114 1.12 -4.24 3.06
CA VAL A 114 0.77 -2.89 2.60
C VAL A 114 2.05 -2.13 2.21
N LEU A 115 2.10 -1.60 1.00
CA LEU A 115 3.12 -0.64 0.57
C LEU A 115 2.51 0.77 0.56
N LEU A 116 3.03 1.65 1.42
CA LEU A 116 2.66 3.06 1.45
C LEU A 116 3.67 3.88 0.64
N SER A 117 3.24 4.34 -0.53
CA SER A 117 4.06 5.13 -1.45
C SER A 117 3.99 6.63 -1.15
N CYS A 118 5.13 7.18 -0.73
CA CYS A 118 5.36 8.61 -0.53
C CYS A 118 6.25 9.21 -1.63
N ALA A 119 6.47 8.50 -2.74
CA ALA A 119 7.43 8.85 -3.78
C ALA A 119 6.76 9.50 -4.99
N GLY A 120 6.56 10.82 -4.91
CA GLY A 120 6.16 11.64 -6.06
C GLY A 120 7.35 12.12 -6.92
N PRO A 121 7.11 12.70 -8.11
CA PRO A 121 5.79 12.88 -8.74
C PRO A 121 5.16 11.55 -9.20
N PHE A 122 3.89 11.34 -8.86
CA PHE A 122 3.22 10.04 -9.03
C PHE A 122 2.92 9.70 -10.49
N ARG A 123 2.70 10.69 -11.35
CA ARG A 123 2.60 10.48 -12.81
C ARG A 123 3.83 9.81 -13.41
N LEU A 124 5.02 10.00 -12.82
CA LEU A 124 6.28 9.45 -13.36
C LEU A 124 6.66 8.10 -12.75
N HIS A 125 6.35 7.92 -11.47
CA HIS A 125 6.89 6.82 -10.64
C HIS A 125 5.81 5.98 -9.97
N GLY A 126 4.63 6.56 -9.74
CA GLY A 126 3.56 5.93 -8.98
C GLY A 126 3.00 4.69 -9.67
N ARG A 127 2.88 4.71 -10.99
CA ARG A 127 2.25 3.61 -11.74
C ARG A 127 3.08 2.33 -11.65
N GLN A 128 4.41 2.43 -11.74
CA GLN A 128 5.30 1.27 -11.60
C GLN A 128 5.18 0.66 -10.19
N VAL A 129 5.08 1.50 -9.16
CA VAL A 129 4.92 1.05 -7.77
C VAL A 129 3.57 0.35 -7.58
N ALA A 130 2.47 0.97 -8.03
CA ALA A 130 1.13 0.39 -7.93
C ALA A 130 1.01 -0.93 -8.72
N ALA A 131 1.59 -0.99 -9.92
CA ALA A 131 1.60 -2.20 -10.74
C ALA A 131 2.37 -3.34 -10.07
N ALA A 132 3.56 -3.06 -9.50
CA ALA A 132 4.32 -4.08 -8.77
C ALA A 132 3.54 -4.64 -7.56
N CYS A 133 2.79 -3.79 -6.86
CA CYS A 133 1.93 -4.22 -5.75
C CYS A 133 0.76 -5.08 -6.24
N ALA A 134 0.08 -4.65 -7.31
CA ALA A 134 -1.04 -5.38 -7.91
C ALA A 134 -0.61 -6.78 -8.41
N GLU A 135 0.56 -6.89 -9.02
CA GLU A 135 1.11 -8.19 -9.47
C GLU A 135 1.52 -9.08 -8.29
N ALA A 136 2.04 -8.50 -7.21
CA ALA A 136 2.47 -9.23 -6.02
C ALA A 136 1.32 -9.64 -5.08
N GLY A 137 0.12 -9.07 -5.25
CA GLY A 137 -0.99 -9.23 -4.31
C GLY A 137 -0.80 -8.42 -3.02
N ALA A 138 0.02 -7.36 -3.05
CA ALA A 138 0.24 -6.44 -1.94
C ALA A 138 -0.72 -5.24 -2.05
N ASP A 139 -1.30 -4.81 -0.94
CA ASP A 139 -2.09 -3.58 -0.93
C ASP A 139 -1.17 -2.37 -1.14
N CYS A 140 -1.60 -1.41 -1.95
CA CYS A 140 -0.87 -0.18 -2.21
C CYS A 140 -1.68 1.02 -1.75
N LEU A 141 -1.08 1.86 -0.91
CA LEU A 141 -1.61 3.16 -0.54
C LEU A 141 -0.69 4.25 -1.12
N ASP A 142 -1.23 5.36 -1.58
CA ASP A 142 -0.44 6.52 -1.97
C ASP A 142 -0.99 7.84 -1.41
N ILE A 143 -0.14 8.85 -1.38
CA ILE A 143 -0.49 10.22 -0.96
C ILE A 143 -0.69 11.16 -2.15
N SER A 144 -1.01 10.62 -3.33
CA SER A 144 -1.07 11.39 -4.58
C SER A 144 -2.21 12.39 -4.58
N GLY A 145 -1.95 13.59 -5.10
CA GLY A 145 -2.96 14.57 -5.48
C GLY A 145 -3.10 14.71 -7.00
N GLU A 146 -2.61 13.74 -7.79
CA GLU A 146 -2.49 13.83 -9.25
C GLU A 146 -3.63 13.05 -9.96
N PRO A 147 -4.71 13.70 -10.45
CA PRO A 147 -5.92 13.01 -10.89
C PRO A 147 -5.72 12.03 -12.04
N GLU A 148 -4.85 12.37 -12.99
CA GLU A 148 -4.56 11.49 -14.11
C GLU A 148 -3.86 10.21 -13.69
N PHE A 149 -2.91 10.30 -12.75
CA PHE A 149 -2.27 9.11 -12.21
C PHE A 149 -3.32 8.20 -11.55
N MET A 150 -4.20 8.77 -10.72
CA MET A 150 -5.24 8.01 -10.02
C MET A 150 -6.22 7.34 -10.99
N GLU A 151 -6.76 8.09 -11.95
CA GLU A 151 -7.70 7.56 -12.94
C GLU A 151 -7.07 6.53 -13.87
N ARG A 152 -5.78 6.66 -14.18
CA ARG A 152 -5.05 5.70 -15.02
C ARG A 152 -4.70 4.42 -14.25
N VAL A 153 -4.31 4.52 -12.97
CA VAL A 153 -4.11 3.37 -12.09
C VAL A 153 -5.40 2.57 -11.95
N GLU A 154 -6.52 3.25 -11.69
CA GLU A 154 -7.83 2.60 -11.62
C GLU A 154 -8.17 1.87 -12.93
N ALA A 155 -8.04 2.55 -14.07
CA ALA A 155 -8.39 1.99 -15.37
C ALA A 155 -7.49 0.80 -15.78
N ASP A 156 -6.18 0.92 -15.54
CA ASP A 156 -5.20 -0.05 -16.04
C ASP A 156 -5.02 -1.25 -15.10
N LEU A 157 -5.17 -1.05 -13.78
CA LEU A 157 -4.73 -2.02 -12.78
C LEU A 157 -5.88 -2.72 -12.04
N HIS A 158 -7.14 -2.31 -12.23
CA HIS A 158 -8.28 -2.90 -11.51
C HIS A 158 -8.36 -4.42 -11.67
N GLU A 159 -8.31 -4.92 -12.90
CA GLU A 159 -8.48 -6.36 -13.19
C GLU A 159 -7.38 -7.22 -12.56
N VAL A 160 -6.12 -6.79 -12.68
CA VAL A 160 -4.98 -7.52 -12.10
C VAL A 160 -5.00 -7.46 -10.58
N ALA A 161 -5.31 -6.30 -10.00
CA ALA A 161 -5.39 -6.14 -8.56
C ALA A 161 -6.52 -7.01 -7.97
N ALA A 162 -7.69 -7.02 -8.61
CA ALA A 162 -8.83 -7.86 -8.21
C ALA A 162 -8.50 -9.35 -8.33
N LYS A 163 -7.86 -9.77 -9.42
CA LYS A 163 -7.44 -11.17 -9.65
C LYS A 163 -6.45 -11.65 -8.58
N ASN A 164 -5.49 -10.81 -8.20
CA ASN A 164 -4.42 -11.16 -7.27
C ASN A 164 -4.76 -10.85 -5.80
N GLY A 165 -5.94 -10.25 -5.54
CA GLY A 165 -6.43 -9.98 -4.18
C GLY A 165 -5.80 -8.76 -3.49
N SER A 166 -5.27 -7.80 -4.24
CA SER A 166 -4.71 -6.55 -3.71
C SER A 166 -5.68 -5.38 -3.84
N LEU A 167 -5.62 -4.45 -2.89
CA LEU A 167 -6.28 -3.15 -2.95
C LEU A 167 -5.29 -2.05 -3.34
N ILE A 168 -5.65 -1.22 -4.32
CA ILE A 168 -4.90 -0.02 -4.68
C ILE A 168 -5.74 1.19 -4.33
N VAL A 169 -5.32 1.97 -3.33
CA VAL A 169 -6.06 3.12 -2.80
C VAL A 169 -5.19 4.36 -2.91
N SER A 170 -5.64 5.30 -3.73
CA SER A 170 -4.95 6.58 -3.92
C SER A 170 -5.49 7.67 -3.00
N ALA A 171 -4.75 8.79 -2.95
CA ALA A 171 -5.16 10.00 -2.26
C ALA A 171 -5.31 9.88 -0.72
N CYS A 172 -4.54 9.00 -0.09
CA CYS A 172 -4.45 8.87 1.36
C CYS A 172 -3.62 9.99 2.01
N GLY A 173 -3.78 11.23 1.53
CA GLY A 173 -3.02 12.41 1.93
C GLY A 173 -3.91 13.59 2.30
N PHE A 174 -3.26 14.72 2.61
CA PHE A 174 -3.95 15.93 3.07
C PHE A 174 -4.97 16.48 2.06
N ASP A 175 -4.73 16.32 0.75
CA ASP A 175 -5.62 16.91 -0.26
C ASP A 175 -7.00 16.23 -0.33
N SER A 176 -7.19 15.06 0.29
CA SER A 176 -8.46 14.31 0.24
C SER A 176 -9.01 13.93 1.61
N ILE A 177 -8.16 13.51 2.56
CA ILE A 177 -8.61 13.03 3.88
C ILE A 177 -9.51 14.04 4.64
N PRO A 178 -9.22 15.36 4.71
CA PRO A 178 -10.09 16.32 5.38
C PRO A 178 -11.49 16.39 4.75
N ALA A 179 -11.58 16.35 3.42
CA ALA A 179 -12.85 16.37 2.71
C ALA A 179 -13.64 15.07 2.94
N GLU A 180 -12.97 13.91 2.90
CA GLU A 180 -13.59 12.61 3.19
C GLU A 180 -14.11 12.52 4.63
N LEU A 181 -13.33 12.94 5.62
CA LEU A 181 -13.75 12.97 7.02
C LEU A 181 -14.95 13.91 7.23
N GLY A 182 -14.93 15.09 6.60
CA GLY A 182 -16.06 16.02 6.62
C GLY A 182 -17.32 15.40 6.01
N PHE A 183 -17.19 14.71 4.88
CA PHE A 183 -18.30 14.01 4.25
C PHE A 183 -18.85 12.88 5.14
N LEU A 184 -17.98 12.02 5.68
CA LEU A 184 -18.35 10.91 6.56
C LEU A 184 -19.01 11.38 7.86
N PHE A 185 -18.54 12.50 8.41
CA PHE A 185 -19.16 13.10 9.60
C PHE A 185 -20.60 13.55 9.29
N ASN A 186 -20.80 14.27 8.19
CA ASN A 186 -22.12 14.76 7.79
C ASN A 186 -23.06 13.62 7.38
N SER A 187 -22.56 12.58 6.70
CA SER A 187 -23.40 11.49 6.21
C SER A 187 -24.09 10.71 7.33
N ARG A 188 -23.45 10.61 8.50
CA ARG A 188 -24.02 9.98 9.70
C ARG A 188 -25.17 10.76 10.34
N GLN A 189 -25.35 12.03 9.98
CA GLN A 189 -26.42 12.89 10.50
C GLN A 189 -27.67 12.86 9.62
N TRP A 190 -27.59 12.28 8.43
CA TRP A 190 -28.70 12.27 7.49
C TRP A 190 -29.74 11.20 7.84
N THR A 191 -31.02 11.57 7.77
CA THR A 191 -32.12 10.63 7.99
C THR A 191 -32.45 9.88 6.71
N PRO A 192 -32.59 8.54 6.73
CA PRO A 192 -33.05 7.82 5.55
C PRO A 192 -34.44 8.31 5.08
N PRO A 193 -34.70 8.43 3.76
CA PRO A 193 -33.80 8.17 2.63
C PRO A 193 -33.12 9.46 2.11
N SER A 194 -32.13 9.97 2.84
CA SER A 194 -31.32 11.12 2.38
C SER A 194 -30.12 10.66 1.56
N ALA A 195 -29.84 11.38 0.48
CA ALA A 195 -28.64 11.21 -0.35
C ALA A 195 -28.04 12.59 -0.68
N PRO A 196 -26.71 12.71 -0.81
CA PRO A 196 -26.07 13.97 -1.14
C PRO A 196 -26.35 14.34 -2.60
N LEU A 197 -26.80 15.57 -2.84
CA LEU A 197 -26.89 16.13 -4.20
C LEU A 197 -25.53 16.63 -4.70
N SER A 198 -24.80 17.35 -3.86
CA SER A 198 -23.47 17.90 -4.16
C SER A 198 -22.66 18.09 -2.89
N VAL A 199 -21.35 17.90 -2.98
CA VAL A 199 -20.40 18.18 -1.89
C VAL A 199 -19.40 19.20 -2.41
N VAL A 200 -19.24 20.31 -1.70
CA VAL A 200 -18.25 21.34 -2.01
C VAL A 200 -17.40 21.53 -0.76
N ALA A 201 -16.10 21.31 -0.91
CA ALA A 201 -15.12 21.54 0.14
C ALA A 201 -14.30 22.78 -0.18
N TYR A 202 -14.08 23.63 0.82
CA TYR A 202 -13.20 24.79 0.74
C TYR A 202 -12.03 24.58 1.68
N VAL A 203 -10.82 24.84 1.20
CA VAL A 203 -9.61 24.80 2.01
C VAL A 203 -9.01 26.20 2.01
N ASN A 204 -8.82 26.76 3.21
CA ASN A 204 -8.04 27.97 3.40
C ASN A 204 -6.77 27.60 4.17
N LEU A 205 -5.62 28.06 3.70
CA LEU A 205 -4.32 27.78 4.31
C LEU A 205 -3.77 29.07 4.90
N GLU A 206 -3.62 29.09 6.23
CA GLU A 206 -3.10 30.23 6.97
C GLU A 206 -1.81 29.83 7.70
N SER A 207 -0.84 30.73 7.76
CA SER A 207 0.41 30.52 8.50
C SER A 207 0.95 31.83 9.04
N ASP A 208 1.25 31.86 10.33
CA ASP A 208 1.89 33.01 11.00
C ASP A 208 3.35 33.24 10.57
N ARG A 209 3.91 32.33 9.76
CA ARG A 209 5.30 32.39 9.30
C ARG A 209 5.40 32.33 7.78
N LYS A 210 5.11 31.17 7.19
CA LYS A 210 5.22 30.93 5.75
C LYS A 210 4.53 29.63 5.36
N ILE A 211 3.77 29.67 4.28
CA ILE A 211 3.28 28.46 3.60
C ILE A 211 4.43 27.91 2.75
N VAL A 212 4.81 26.66 3.00
CA VAL A 212 5.93 26.00 2.31
C VAL A 212 5.39 24.81 1.53
N GLY A 213 5.49 24.87 0.20
CA GLY A 213 5.30 23.71 -0.68
C GLY A 213 6.60 22.95 -0.85
N ASN A 214 6.54 21.62 -0.90
CA ASN A 214 7.71 20.82 -1.23
C ASN A 214 7.91 20.76 -2.77
N PHE A 215 9.14 20.45 -3.21
CA PHE A 215 9.49 20.41 -4.63
C PHE A 215 8.67 19.36 -5.42
N GLY A 216 8.35 18.22 -4.81
CA GLY A 216 7.51 17.20 -5.43
C GLY A 216 6.12 17.73 -5.74
N THR A 217 5.48 18.42 -4.80
CA THR A 217 4.18 19.08 -5.00
C THR A 217 4.24 20.11 -6.13
N PHE A 218 5.31 20.92 -6.19
CA PHE A 218 5.48 21.87 -7.29
C PHE A 218 5.59 21.15 -8.65
N GLN A 219 6.40 20.09 -8.74
CA GLN A 219 6.51 19.30 -9.96
C GLN A 219 5.18 18.66 -10.36
N SER A 220 4.43 18.10 -9.40
CA SER A 220 3.10 17.54 -9.64
C SER A 220 2.13 18.59 -10.20
N ALA A 221 2.15 19.82 -9.67
CA ALA A 221 1.33 20.92 -10.18
C ALA A 221 1.70 21.31 -11.62
N VAL A 222 3.00 21.46 -11.91
CA VAL A 222 3.49 21.76 -13.27
C VAL A 222 3.09 20.66 -14.25
N LEU A 223 3.29 19.40 -13.88
CA LEU A 223 2.91 18.25 -14.71
C LEU A 223 1.40 18.16 -14.89
N GLY A 224 0.61 18.49 -13.87
CA GLY A 224 -0.85 18.53 -13.97
C GLY A 224 -1.35 19.51 -15.02
N VAL A 225 -0.77 20.72 -15.06
CA VAL A 225 -1.10 21.73 -16.09
C VAL A 225 -0.61 21.29 -17.47
N ALA A 226 0.64 20.82 -17.57
CA ALA A 226 1.24 20.42 -18.84
C ALA A 226 0.50 19.26 -19.53
N ASN A 227 -0.19 18.40 -18.79
CA ASN A 227 -0.84 17.19 -19.30
C ASN A 227 -2.37 17.21 -19.15
N ALA A 228 -2.98 18.38 -18.96
CA ALA A 228 -4.43 18.50 -18.78
C ALA A 228 -5.24 17.92 -19.96
N SER A 229 -4.71 17.99 -21.19
CA SER A 229 -5.31 17.40 -22.38
C SER A 229 -5.32 15.87 -22.35
N GLU A 230 -4.27 15.24 -21.81
CA GLU A 230 -4.16 13.79 -21.66
C GLU A 230 -5.20 13.26 -20.67
N LEU A 231 -5.36 13.93 -19.52
CA LEU A 231 -6.42 13.63 -18.56
C LEU A 231 -7.80 13.76 -19.20
N GLN A 232 -8.03 14.81 -20.00
CA GLN A 232 -9.30 14.99 -20.68
C GLN A 232 -9.54 13.88 -21.72
N ALA A 233 -8.52 13.47 -22.47
CA ALA A 233 -8.60 12.37 -23.42
C ALA A 233 -8.92 11.04 -22.72
N LEU A 234 -8.26 10.76 -21.59
CA LEU A 234 -8.53 9.57 -20.77
C LEU A 234 -10.01 9.54 -20.35
N ARG A 235 -10.53 10.62 -19.76
CA ARG A 235 -11.93 10.73 -19.34
C ARG A 235 -12.94 10.56 -20.48
N ARG A 236 -12.61 11.02 -21.69
CA ARG A 236 -13.45 10.84 -22.88
C ARG A 236 -13.44 9.41 -23.41
N SER A 237 -12.33 8.70 -23.24
CA SER A 237 -12.21 7.30 -23.67
C SER A 237 -12.94 6.32 -22.75
N ARG A 238 -13.16 6.71 -21.48
CA ARG A 238 -13.81 5.86 -20.48
C ARG A 238 -15.34 5.87 -20.66
N PRO A 239 -16.02 4.72 -20.45
CA PRO A 239 -17.47 4.67 -20.36
C PRO A 239 -17.94 5.63 -19.25
N ARG A 240 -19.02 6.37 -19.51
CA ARG A 240 -19.61 7.21 -18.47
C ARG A 240 -20.11 6.33 -17.32
N PRO A 241 -19.77 6.65 -16.05
CA PRO A 241 -20.35 5.96 -14.91
C PRO A 241 -21.88 6.00 -14.99
N ALA A 242 -22.54 4.88 -14.65
CA ALA A 242 -23.98 4.86 -14.53
C ALA A 242 -24.41 5.91 -13.49
N LYS A 243 -25.44 6.70 -13.80
CA LYS A 243 -26.00 7.62 -12.81
C LYS A 243 -26.53 6.78 -11.63
N PRO A 244 -26.31 7.22 -10.37
CA PRO A 244 -26.90 6.57 -9.22
C PRO A 244 -28.41 6.43 -9.41
N ARG A 245 -28.95 5.23 -9.27
CA ARG A 245 -30.40 5.00 -9.28
C ARG A 245 -30.95 5.47 -7.94
N VAL A 246 -31.56 6.64 -7.91
CA VAL A 246 -32.36 7.10 -6.76
C VAL A 246 -33.75 6.48 -6.91
N SER A 247 -34.03 5.42 -6.17
CA SER A 247 -35.39 4.88 -6.02
C SER A 247 -36.15 5.77 -5.04
N TYR A 248 -37.23 6.41 -5.51
CA TYR A 248 -38.20 7.15 -4.69
C TYR A 248 -39.22 6.20 -4.08
#